data_AF-A0A074V977-F1
#
_entry.id   AF-A0A074V977-F1
#
_cell.length_a   1.000
_cell.length_b   1.000
_cell.length_c   1.000
_cell.angle_alpha   90.00
_cell.angle_beta   90.00
_cell.angle_gamma   90.00
#
_symmetry.space_group_name_H-M   'P 1'
#
loop_
_entity.id
_entity.type
_entity.pdbx_description
1 polymer ?
#
loop_
_entity_poly.entity_id
_entity_poly.type
_entity_poly.pdbx_seq_one_letter_code
_entity_poly.pdbx_strand_id
1 'polypeptide(L)'
;HQGEITTTELLSAKSGKLVLSWHKQEQSGQKIAFPEAGYKWNQLGLLAQKFYRDYQDITDFKQLLSLLETNKKNLIPLIDSFSNEELYGSPWHEKYTRGRMIQFNTSSPYKNATGRLNKLLKQIAE
;
A
#
# COMPACT_ATOMS: atom_id res chain seq x y z
N HIS A 1 3.26 -9.18 20.48
CA HIS A 1 3.46 -10.17 19.41
C HIS A 1 2.35 -10.13 18.35
N GLN A 2 1.06 -10.37 18.67
CA GLN A 2 -0.04 -10.27 17.68
C GLN A 2 -0.21 -8.86 17.07
N GLY A 3 -0.11 -7.81 17.89
CA GLY A 3 -0.34 -6.43 17.43
C GLY A 3 0.64 -5.91 16.39
N GLU A 4 1.92 -6.33 16.42
CA GLU A 4 2.94 -5.87 15.47
C GLU A 4 2.82 -6.55 14.09
N ILE A 5 2.35 -7.81 14.08
CA ILE A 5 1.94 -8.52 12.86
C ILE A 5 0.80 -7.74 12.22
N THR A 6 -0.36 -7.68 12.88
CA THR A 6 -1.58 -7.01 12.38
C THR A 6 -1.30 -5.60 11.84
N THR A 7 -0.48 -4.82 12.53
CA THR A 7 -0.03 -3.47 12.13
C THR A 7 0.61 -3.44 10.74
N THR A 8 1.40 -4.46 10.42
CA THR A 8 2.19 -4.57 9.21
C THR A 8 1.35 -4.98 8.00
N GLU A 9 0.42 -5.95 8.15
CA GLU A 9 -0.52 -6.28 7.07
C GLU A 9 -1.50 -5.15 6.81
N LEU A 10 -1.93 -4.44 7.86
CA LEU A 10 -2.82 -3.29 7.75
C LEU A 10 -2.25 -2.20 6.85
N LEU A 11 -1.00 -1.79 7.12
CA LEU A 11 -0.30 -0.80 6.30
C LEU A 11 -0.12 -1.29 4.87
N SER A 12 0.26 -2.55 4.67
CA SER A 12 0.45 -3.15 3.36
C SER A 12 -0.86 -3.16 2.54
N ALA A 13 -1.96 -3.60 3.14
CA ALA A 13 -3.26 -3.62 2.50
C ALA A 13 -3.76 -2.20 2.18
N LYS A 14 -3.56 -1.22 3.07
CA LYS A 14 -4.05 0.13 2.82
C LYS A 14 -3.22 0.89 1.78
N SER A 15 -1.91 0.67 1.76
CA SER A 15 -1.01 1.25 0.75
C SER A 15 -1.35 0.77 -0.66
N GLY A 16 -1.69 -0.53 -0.82
CA GLY A 16 -2.18 -1.06 -2.09
C GLY A 16 -3.50 -0.41 -2.54
N LYS A 17 -4.42 -0.11 -1.61
CA LYS A 17 -5.68 0.58 -1.92
C LYS A 17 -5.47 2.02 -2.39
N LEU A 18 -4.47 2.73 -1.86
CA LEU A 18 -4.13 4.08 -2.32
C LEU A 18 -3.77 4.08 -3.81
N VAL A 19 -2.92 3.13 -4.23
CA VAL A 19 -2.54 2.99 -5.63
C VAL A 19 -3.77 2.81 -6.52
N LEU A 20 -4.66 1.89 -6.17
CA LEU A 20 -5.91 1.67 -6.92
C LEU A 20 -6.78 2.94 -6.97
N SER A 21 -6.86 3.68 -5.86
CA SER A 21 -7.63 4.93 -5.77
C SER A 21 -7.06 6.03 -6.67
N TRP A 22 -5.72 6.17 -6.73
CA TRP A 22 -5.08 7.16 -7.59
C TRP A 22 -5.38 6.92 -9.06
N HIS A 23 -5.29 5.65 -9.50
CA HIS A 23 -5.55 5.29 -10.89
C HIS A 23 -7.05 5.40 -11.24
N LYS A 24 -7.94 5.15 -10.29
CA LYS A 24 -9.38 5.41 -10.48
C LYS A 24 -9.68 6.91 -10.64
N GLN A 25 -9.06 7.76 -9.81
CA GLN A 25 -9.20 9.21 -9.92
C GLN A 25 -8.71 9.68 -11.29
N GLU A 26 -7.53 9.25 -11.69
CA GLU A 26 -6.96 9.54 -13.01
C GLU A 26 -7.88 9.12 -14.16
N GLN A 27 -8.37 7.87 -14.15
CA GLN A 27 -9.27 7.35 -15.17
C GLN A 27 -10.57 8.13 -15.26
N SER A 28 -11.05 8.66 -14.13
CA SER A 28 -12.25 9.51 -14.07
C SER A 28 -12.01 10.98 -14.42
N GLY A 29 -10.78 11.34 -14.81
CA GLY A 29 -10.39 12.74 -15.08
C GLY A 29 -10.33 13.62 -13.82
N GLN A 30 -10.36 13.01 -12.63
CA GLN A 30 -10.26 13.72 -11.36
C GLN A 30 -8.79 14.02 -11.01
N LYS A 31 -8.58 15.12 -10.28
CA LYS A 31 -7.27 15.42 -9.71
C LYS A 31 -6.89 14.37 -8.68
N ILE A 32 -5.76 13.70 -8.91
CA ILE A 32 -5.23 12.69 -7.99
C ILE A 32 -4.78 13.35 -6.68
N ALA A 33 -5.26 12.85 -5.55
CA ALA A 33 -4.83 13.27 -4.23
C ALA A 33 -3.66 12.41 -3.71
N PHE A 34 -2.43 12.91 -3.89
CA PHE A 34 -1.21 12.28 -3.35
C PHE A 34 -0.81 12.85 -1.98
N PRO A 35 -0.37 12.01 -1.02
CA PRO A 35 -0.58 10.54 -0.95
C PRO A 35 -2.05 10.17 -0.67
N GLU A 36 -2.79 11.02 0.05
CA GLU A 36 -4.23 10.90 0.29
C GLU A 36 -4.80 12.31 0.51
N ALA A 37 -6.08 12.51 0.25
CA ALA A 37 -6.75 13.78 0.50
C ALA A 37 -6.56 14.23 1.96
N GLY A 38 -6.07 15.46 2.15
CA GLY A 38 -5.80 16.03 3.48
C GLY A 38 -4.45 15.65 4.08
N TYR A 39 -3.62 14.87 3.39
CA TYR A 39 -2.29 14.45 3.86
C TYR A 39 -1.18 14.91 2.92
N LYS A 40 -0.04 15.27 3.48
CA LYS A 40 1.21 15.57 2.74
C LYS A 40 2.21 14.43 2.90
N TRP A 41 3.20 14.36 2.01
CA TRP A 41 4.30 13.37 2.08
C TRP A 41 5.14 13.45 3.36
N ASN A 42 5.21 14.61 4.02
CA ASN A 42 5.86 14.74 5.33
C ASN A 42 4.93 14.35 6.51
N GLN A 43 3.69 13.92 6.24
CA GLN A 43 2.69 13.51 7.22
C GLN A 43 2.35 12.02 7.13
N LEU A 44 3.23 11.20 6.54
CA LEU A 44 2.99 9.76 6.39
C LEU A 44 2.78 9.03 7.72
N GLY A 45 3.36 9.51 8.83
CA GLY A 45 3.08 8.99 10.16
C GLY A 45 1.63 9.19 10.60
N LEU A 46 1.03 10.35 10.30
CA LEU A 46 -0.39 10.63 10.57
C LEU A 46 -1.31 9.82 9.65
N LEU A 47 -0.90 9.62 8.40
CA LEU A 47 -1.60 8.78 7.44
C LEU A 47 -1.60 7.31 7.89
N ALA A 48 -0.47 6.80 8.38
CA ALA A 48 -0.38 5.47 8.98
C ALA A 48 -1.31 5.33 10.20
N GLN A 49 -1.38 6.35 11.07
CA GLN A 49 -2.32 6.35 12.20
C GLN A 49 -3.78 6.35 11.75
N LYS A 50 -4.11 7.05 10.67
CA LYS A 50 -5.44 6.95 10.06
C LYS A 50 -5.72 5.52 9.61
N PHE A 51 -4.78 4.85 8.97
CA PHE A 51 -4.97 3.45 8.55
C PHE A 51 -5.22 2.50 9.71
N TYR A 52 -4.59 2.72 10.87
CA TYR A 52 -4.90 1.94 12.07
C TYR A 52 -6.34 2.18 12.52
N ARG A 53 -6.80 3.43 12.57
CA ARG A 53 -8.19 3.75 12.93
C ARG A 53 -9.20 3.19 11.93
N ASP A 54 -8.91 3.27 10.63
CA ASP A 54 -9.78 2.76 9.55
C ASP A 54 -10.02 1.24 9.62
N TYR A 55 -9.24 0.52 10.42
CA TYR A 55 -9.28 -0.93 10.54
C TYR A 55 -9.27 -1.43 11.98
N GLN A 56 -9.42 -0.55 12.96
CA GLN A 56 -9.40 -0.92 14.37
C GLN A 56 -10.48 -1.95 14.74
N ASP A 57 -11.58 -1.97 13.97
CA ASP A 57 -12.70 -2.89 14.18
C ASP A 57 -12.47 -4.26 13.51
N ILE A 58 -11.43 -4.42 12.68
CA ILE A 58 -11.06 -5.72 12.12
C ILE A 58 -10.23 -6.49 13.14
N THR A 59 -10.92 -7.34 13.89
CA THR A 59 -10.30 -8.20 14.91
C THR A 59 -9.86 -9.56 14.36
N ASP A 60 -10.43 -10.00 13.23
CA ASP A 60 -10.06 -11.25 12.58
C ASP A 60 -8.93 -11.05 11.57
N PHE A 61 -7.79 -11.69 11.85
CA PHE A 61 -6.62 -11.69 10.98
C PHE A 61 -6.91 -12.22 9.57
N LYS A 62 -7.82 -13.18 9.41
CA LYS A 62 -8.18 -13.72 8.09
C LYS A 62 -8.82 -12.66 7.19
N GLN A 63 -9.56 -11.71 7.77
CA GLN A 63 -10.13 -10.60 7.03
C GLN A 63 -9.03 -9.67 6.49
N LEU A 64 -7.97 -9.43 7.26
CA LEU A 64 -6.82 -8.63 6.82
C LEU A 64 -6.07 -9.29 5.66
N LEU A 65 -5.87 -10.60 5.73
CA LEU A 65 -5.29 -11.37 4.63
C LEU A 65 -6.17 -11.31 3.38
N SER A 66 -7.49 -11.47 3.53
CA SER A 66 -8.43 -11.37 2.41
C SER A 66 -8.41 -9.98 1.74
N LEU A 67 -8.27 -8.91 2.52
CA LEU A 67 -8.11 -7.56 2.01
C LEU A 67 -6.81 -7.40 1.22
N LEU A 68 -5.70 -7.93 1.73
CA LEU A 68 -4.41 -7.91 1.05
C LEU A 68 -4.45 -8.70 -0.27
N GLU A 69 -5.03 -9.90 -0.26
CA GLU A 69 -5.19 -10.73 -1.45
C GLU A 69 -6.08 -10.07 -2.50
N THR A 70 -7.21 -9.48 -2.08
CA THR A 70 -8.09 -8.72 -2.97
C THR A 70 -7.36 -7.54 -3.61
N ASN A 71 -6.59 -6.78 -2.82
CA ASN A 71 -5.81 -5.67 -3.36
C ASN A 71 -4.77 -6.15 -4.37
N LYS A 72 -4.03 -7.23 -4.08
CA LYS A 72 -3.07 -7.82 -5.00
C LYS A 72 -3.73 -8.25 -6.31
N LYS A 73 -4.88 -8.93 -6.23
CA LYS A 73 -5.65 -9.36 -7.42
C LYS A 73 -6.10 -8.20 -8.30
N ASN A 74 -6.31 -7.01 -7.74
CA ASN A 74 -6.66 -5.82 -8.50
C ASN A 74 -5.44 -5.04 -9.00
N LEU A 75 -4.33 -5.07 -8.25
CA LEU A 75 -3.09 -4.37 -8.60
C LEU A 75 -2.37 -5.02 -9.78
N ILE A 76 -2.35 -6.35 -9.87
CA ILE A 76 -1.65 -7.05 -10.96
C ILE A 76 -2.23 -6.67 -12.33
N PRO A 77 -3.56 -6.82 -12.60
CA PRO A 77 -4.13 -6.41 -13.87
C PRO A 77 -3.99 -4.91 -14.16
N LEU A 78 -4.01 -4.06 -13.12
CA LEU A 78 -3.75 -2.64 -13.28
C LEU A 78 -2.34 -2.39 -13.81
N ILE A 79 -1.33 -3.04 -13.23
CA ILE A 79 0.06 -2.90 -13.69
C ILE A 79 0.21 -3.45 -15.10
N ASP A 80 -0.37 -4.62 -15.38
CA ASP A 80 -0.31 -5.28 -16.70
C ASP A 80 -1.02 -4.47 -17.80
N SER A 81 -1.92 -3.55 -17.42
CA SER A 81 -2.58 -2.64 -18.37
C SER A 81 -1.68 -1.51 -18.90
N PHE A 82 -0.52 -1.28 -18.26
CA PHE A 82 0.45 -0.27 -18.69
C PHE A 82 1.65 -0.91 -19.39
N SER A 83 2.12 -0.26 -20.46
CA SER A 83 3.41 -0.56 -21.06
C SER A 83 4.58 -0.14 -20.16
N ASN A 84 5.78 -0.66 -20.45
CA ASN A 84 6.99 -0.26 -19.72
C ASN A 84 7.28 1.25 -19.86
N GLU A 85 7.00 1.83 -21.02
CA GLU A 85 7.16 3.26 -21.26
C GLU A 85 6.19 4.08 -20.40
N GLU A 86 4.93 3.67 -20.28
CA GLU A 86 3.96 4.34 -19.39
C GLU A 86 4.29 4.18 -17.90
N LEU A 87 4.96 3.08 -17.53
CA LEU A 87 5.39 2.85 -16.15
C LEU A 87 6.69 3.58 -15.80
N TYR A 88 7.63 3.72 -16.73
CA TYR A 88 9.01 4.11 -16.41
C TYR A 88 9.63 5.16 -17.35
N GLY A 89 8.99 5.49 -18.46
CA GLY A 89 9.52 6.43 -19.46
C GLY A 89 9.49 7.89 -19.05
N SER A 90 8.54 8.28 -18.19
CA SER A 90 8.42 9.67 -17.74
C SER A 90 7.93 9.81 -16.28
N PRO A 91 8.18 10.96 -15.64
CA PRO A 91 7.61 11.27 -14.33
C PRO A 91 6.07 11.33 -14.39
N TRP A 92 5.43 10.72 -13.40
CA TRP A 92 3.98 10.74 -13.20
C TRP A 92 3.56 11.64 -12.04
N HIS A 93 4.34 11.64 -10.95
CA HIS A 93 4.18 12.56 -9.82
C HIS A 93 5.52 13.19 -9.46
N GLU A 94 5.62 14.52 -9.58
CA GLU A 94 6.87 15.27 -9.42
C GLU A 94 7.99 14.67 -10.29
N LYS A 95 8.99 14.05 -9.67
CA LYS A 95 10.12 13.38 -10.35
C LYS A 95 9.98 11.86 -10.44
N TYR A 96 8.93 11.29 -9.87
CA TYR A 96 8.75 9.85 -9.76
C TYR A 96 7.88 9.31 -10.88
N THR A 97 8.33 8.23 -11.52
CA THR A 97 7.56 7.52 -12.54
C THR A 97 6.37 6.79 -11.92
N ARG A 98 5.37 6.42 -12.75
CA ARG A 98 4.19 5.66 -12.31
C ARG A 98 4.58 4.35 -11.62
N GLY A 99 5.45 3.57 -12.25
CA GLY A 99 5.98 2.33 -11.68
C GLY A 99 6.69 2.54 -10.35
N ARG A 100 7.43 3.64 -10.18
CA ARG A 100 8.08 3.98 -8.91
C ARG A 100 7.08 4.33 -7.81
N MET A 101 6.02 5.07 -8.14
CA MET A 101 4.93 5.39 -7.21
C MET A 101 4.16 4.13 -6.77
N ILE A 102 3.89 3.21 -7.70
CA ILE A 102 3.30 1.90 -7.40
C ILE A 102 4.22 1.10 -6.46
N GLN A 103 5.52 1.04 -6.78
CA GLN A 103 6.53 0.31 -6.01
C GLN A 103 6.64 0.81 -4.56
N PHE A 104 6.58 2.12 -4.34
CA PHE A 104 6.64 2.72 -3.00
C PHE A 104 5.46 2.30 -2.10
N ASN A 105 4.33 1.92 -2.69
CA ASN A 105 3.10 1.63 -1.95
C ASN A 105 2.68 0.16 -2.03
N THR A 106 3.50 -0.70 -2.66
CA THR A 106 3.23 -2.14 -2.79
C THR A 106 4.46 -2.96 -2.41
N SER A 107 5.33 -3.29 -3.37
CA SER A 107 6.45 -4.21 -3.16
C SER A 107 7.43 -3.75 -2.08
N SER A 108 7.63 -2.44 -1.90
CA SER A 108 8.52 -1.92 -0.84
C SER A 108 7.95 -2.14 0.57
N PRO A 109 6.69 -1.73 0.87
CA PRO A 109 6.00 -2.12 2.11
C PRO A 109 5.94 -3.62 2.33
N TYR A 110 5.64 -4.42 1.29
CA TYR A 110 5.55 -5.89 1.44
C TYR A 110 6.89 -6.50 1.84
N LYS A 111 7.99 -6.05 1.25
CA LYS A 111 9.33 -6.49 1.63
C LYS A 111 9.67 -6.09 3.07
N ASN A 112 9.33 -4.87 3.49
CA ASN A 112 9.53 -4.43 4.87
C ASN A 112 8.71 -5.29 5.84
N ALA A 113 7.46 -5.57 5.47
CA ALA A 113 6.54 -6.40 6.23
C ALA A 113 7.08 -7.80 6.48
N THR A 114 7.47 -8.49 5.40
CA THR A 114 8.06 -9.83 5.49
C THR A 114 9.30 -9.86 6.39
N GLY A 115 10.16 -8.84 6.31
CA GLY A 115 11.34 -8.74 7.18
C GLY A 115 10.98 -8.64 8.67
N ARG A 116 9.96 -7.83 9.01
CA ARG A 116 9.46 -7.71 10.40
C ARG A 116 8.85 -9.01 10.91
N LEU A 117 8.04 -9.67 10.07
CA LEU A 117 7.41 -10.96 10.40
C LEU A 117 8.47 -12.04 10.67
N ASN A 118 9.47 -12.17 9.79
CA ASN A 118 10.53 -13.16 9.96
C ASN A 118 11.32 -12.92 11.25
N LYS A 119 11.62 -11.66 11.58
CA LYS A 119 12.29 -11.30 12.84
C LYS A 119 11.46 -11.73 14.05
N LEU A 120 10.16 -11.47 14.03
CA LEU A 120 9.25 -11.84 15.12
C LEU A 120 9.09 -13.35 15.25
N LEU A 121 8.94 -14.08 14.13
CA LEU A 121 8.84 -15.53 14.14
C LEU A 121 10.10 -16.17 14.77
N LYS A 122 11.29 -15.62 14.50
CA LYS A 122 12.52 -16.05 15.14
C LYS A 122 12.49 -15.83 16.67
N GLN A 123 12.02 -14.67 17.12
CA GLN A 123 11.91 -14.35 18.55
C GLN A 123 10.87 -15.20 19.30
N ILE A 124 9.86 -15.74 18.59
CA ILE A 124 8.84 -16.62 19.17
C ILE A 124 9.36 -18.08 19.25
N ALA A 125 10.29 -18.45 18.37
CA ALA A 125 10.87 -19.79 18.32
C ALA A 125 12.06 -19.98 19.30
N GLU A 126 12.56 -18.90 19.89
CA GLU A 126 13.55 -18.86 20.98
C GLU A 126 12.85 -18.92 22.34
#